data_AF-A0A519IZV9-F1
#
_entry.id   AF-A0A519IZV9-F1
#
_cell.length_a   1.000
_cell.length_b   1.000
_cell.length_c   1.000
_cell.angle_alpha   90.00
_cell.angle_beta   90.00
_cell.angle_gamma   90.00
#
_symmetry.space_group_name_H-M   'P 1'
#
loop_
_entity.id
_entity.type
_entity.pdbx_description
1 polymer ?
#
loop_
_entity_poly.entity_id
_entity_poly.type
_entity_poly.pdbx_seq_one_letter_code
_entity_poly.pdbx_strand_id
1 'polypeptide(L)'
;MRLIRSLALVPALIALTAGPAFAGVVTLRDNPVDDDGRITLGELFEGAGAAADVVVARRSGPTAVLEAGQLQALARQSGLQWSNPSGLRRIMVREGAVAADSLGRPAASVAARPGATAEVLTYARSLAAGDVVQPEDVIWSTVQSHMAPAGAPQDADQVIGLSARRALRAGAPVASRDLASPQVIARNDMVQVEFAVAGVNLTVTGRATRNAALGEATPILNVQSGRTIDAVAVGPGRAVAGPAAVAARAHPTQFAAR
;
A
#
# COMPACT_ATOMS: atom_id res chain seq x y z
N MET A 1 -18.11 -3.89 -97.32
CA MET A 1 -18.11 -5.33 -96.99
C MET A 1 -16.81 -5.65 -96.26
N ARG A 2 -16.86 -6.43 -95.16
CA ARG A 2 -15.75 -6.92 -94.30
C ARG A 2 -15.39 -6.12 -93.02
N LEU A 3 -16.35 -6.03 -92.10
CA LEU A 3 -16.42 -6.76 -90.82
C LEU A 3 -15.11 -7.39 -90.22
N ILE A 4 -14.91 -7.13 -88.92
CA ILE A 4 -14.29 -7.96 -87.83
C ILE A 4 -12.84 -7.62 -87.40
N ARG A 5 -12.68 -6.92 -86.26
CA ARG A 5 -12.36 -7.51 -84.94
C ARG A 5 -12.13 -6.43 -83.88
N SER A 6 -13.11 -6.34 -82.99
CA SER A 6 -13.07 -5.75 -81.66
C SER A 6 -12.02 -6.44 -80.79
N LEU A 7 -11.08 -5.67 -80.23
CA LEU A 7 -10.27 -6.07 -79.08
C LEU A 7 -10.51 -5.03 -77.98
N ALA A 8 -11.39 -5.37 -77.05
CA ALA A 8 -11.69 -4.55 -75.89
C ALA A 8 -10.54 -4.68 -74.89
N LEU A 9 -9.79 -3.60 -74.68
CA LEU A 9 -8.83 -3.48 -73.58
C LEU A 9 -9.60 -2.96 -72.37
N VAL A 10 -9.98 -3.86 -71.46
CA VAL A 10 -10.60 -3.52 -70.17
C VAL A 10 -9.46 -3.14 -69.21
N PRO A 11 -9.34 -1.87 -68.76
CA PRO A 11 -8.53 -1.59 -67.60
C PRO A 11 -9.30 -2.12 -66.38
N ALA A 12 -8.80 -3.20 -65.78
CA ALA A 12 -9.26 -3.67 -64.47
C ALA A 12 -8.88 -2.59 -63.44
N LEU A 13 -9.83 -1.69 -63.18
CA LEU A 13 -9.76 -0.70 -62.11
C LEU A 13 -9.91 -1.44 -60.78
N ILE A 14 -8.77 -1.84 -60.19
CA ILE A 14 -8.72 -2.32 -58.81
C ILE A 14 -9.02 -1.11 -57.92
N ALA A 15 -10.30 -0.90 -57.63
CA ALA A 15 -10.72 0.01 -56.58
C ALA A 15 -10.31 -0.61 -55.24
N LEU A 16 -9.15 -0.22 -54.72
CA LEU A 16 -8.82 -0.42 -53.31
C LEU A 16 -9.81 0.41 -52.49
N THR A 17 -10.94 -0.20 -52.12
CA THR A 17 -11.82 0.35 -51.09
C THR A 17 -11.10 0.18 -49.75
N ALA A 18 -10.24 1.15 -49.42
CA ALA A 18 -9.71 1.32 -48.09
C ALA A 18 -10.87 1.72 -47.17
N GLY A 19 -11.49 0.70 -46.55
CA GLY A 19 -12.47 0.92 -45.48
C GLY A 19 -11.80 1.67 -44.32
N PRO A 20 -12.56 2.46 -43.54
CA PRO A 20 -12.01 3.19 -42.42
C PRO A 20 -11.42 2.17 -41.43
N ALA A 21 -10.10 2.26 -41.20
CA ALA A 21 -9.46 1.55 -40.11
C ALA A 21 -9.98 2.19 -38.81
N PHE A 22 -11.05 1.62 -38.26
CA PHE A 22 -11.53 2.01 -36.94
C PHE A 22 -10.41 1.73 -35.96
N ALA A 23 -9.80 2.81 -35.44
CA ALA A 23 -8.83 2.67 -34.39
C ALA A 23 -9.56 2.17 -33.15
N GLY A 24 -9.28 0.94 -32.73
CA GLY A 24 -9.88 0.36 -31.54
C GLY A 24 -9.50 1.20 -30.34
N VAL A 25 -10.48 1.78 -29.62
CA VAL A 25 -10.21 2.43 -28.34
C VAL A 25 -9.86 1.32 -27.36
N VAL A 26 -8.68 1.42 -26.75
CA VAL A 26 -8.17 0.39 -25.85
C VAL A 26 -7.92 0.94 -24.45
N THR A 27 -8.19 0.09 -23.47
CA THR A 27 -8.00 0.37 -22.05
C THR A 27 -6.81 -0.43 -21.52
N LEU A 28 -5.92 0.24 -20.79
CA LEU A 28 -4.77 -0.43 -20.17
C LEU A 28 -5.27 -1.28 -19.00
N ARG A 29 -4.78 -2.51 -18.88
CA ARG A 29 -5.08 -3.37 -17.73
C ARG A 29 -4.36 -2.85 -16.48
N ASP A 30 -5.00 -2.95 -15.31
CA ASP A 30 -4.47 -2.44 -14.03
C ASP A 30 -3.19 -3.15 -13.55
N ASN A 31 -2.97 -4.40 -13.96
CA ASN A 31 -1.78 -5.17 -13.63
C ASN A 31 -1.42 -6.10 -14.79
N PRO A 32 -0.71 -5.59 -15.83
CA PRO A 32 -0.34 -6.39 -16.97
C PRO A 32 0.75 -7.40 -16.58
N VAL A 33 0.55 -8.63 -17.05
CA VAL A 33 1.38 -9.78 -16.73
C VAL A 33 1.77 -10.45 -18.04
N ASP A 34 3.03 -10.84 -18.15
CA ASP A 34 3.58 -11.56 -19.30
C ASP A 34 4.10 -12.92 -18.84
N ASP A 35 3.69 -13.97 -19.56
CA ASP A 35 3.95 -15.37 -19.23
C ASP A 35 5.23 -15.89 -19.91
N ASP A 36 5.55 -15.39 -21.11
CA ASP A 36 6.59 -15.97 -22.00
C ASP A 36 7.82 -15.06 -22.20
N GLY A 37 7.90 -13.93 -21.49
CA GLY A 37 8.97 -12.95 -21.63
C GLY A 37 8.80 -12.01 -22.84
N ARG A 38 7.69 -12.12 -23.57
CA ARG A 38 7.36 -11.36 -24.78
C ARG A 38 6.12 -10.53 -24.52
N ILE A 39 6.34 -9.29 -24.11
CA ILE A 39 5.25 -8.38 -23.77
C ILE A 39 4.54 -7.96 -25.04
N THR A 40 3.30 -8.38 -25.18
CA THR A 40 2.44 -8.08 -26.34
C THR A 40 1.37 -7.05 -26.03
N LEU A 41 0.81 -6.40 -27.07
CA LEU A 41 -0.29 -5.46 -26.87
C LEU A 41 -1.54 -6.13 -26.29
N GLY A 42 -1.76 -7.43 -26.54
CA GLY A 42 -2.88 -8.19 -25.95
C GLY A 42 -2.78 -8.40 -24.44
N GLU A 43 -1.57 -8.47 -23.91
CA GLU A 43 -1.31 -8.58 -22.46
C GLU A 43 -1.40 -7.24 -21.74
N LEU A 44 -1.12 -6.14 -22.45
CA LEU A 44 -1.16 -4.79 -21.91
C LEU A 44 -2.56 -4.18 -21.95
N PHE A 45 -3.28 -4.41 -23.04
CA PHE A 45 -4.53 -3.73 -23.35
C PHE A 45 -5.71 -4.69 -23.45
N GLU A 46 -6.85 -4.26 -22.92
CA GLU A 46 -8.14 -4.88 -23.20
C GLU A 46 -8.67 -4.34 -24.55
N GLY A 47 -9.14 -5.24 -25.42
CA GLY A 47 -9.63 -4.87 -26.76
C GLY A 47 -8.56 -4.71 -27.85
N ALA A 48 -7.35 -5.26 -27.66
CA ALA A 48 -6.23 -5.16 -28.64
C ALA A 48 -6.53 -5.77 -30.03
N GLY A 49 -7.54 -6.64 -30.16
CA GLY A 49 -8.05 -7.15 -31.44
C GLY A 49 -6.96 -7.76 -32.34
N ALA A 50 -6.93 -7.35 -33.61
CA ALA A 50 -5.96 -7.84 -34.60
C ALA A 50 -4.49 -7.42 -34.30
N ALA A 51 -4.28 -6.48 -33.38
CA ALA A 51 -2.96 -6.05 -32.95
C ALA A 51 -2.46 -6.77 -31.67
N ALA A 52 -3.19 -7.78 -31.18
CA ALA A 52 -2.87 -8.48 -29.94
C ALA A 52 -1.46 -9.12 -29.95
N ASP A 53 -1.01 -9.67 -31.09
CA ASP A 53 0.27 -10.37 -31.22
C ASP A 53 1.48 -9.45 -31.43
N VAL A 54 1.27 -8.12 -31.47
CA VAL A 54 2.34 -7.15 -31.67
C VAL A 54 3.20 -7.09 -30.41
N VAL A 55 4.46 -7.49 -30.55
CA VAL A 55 5.45 -7.47 -29.47
C VAL A 55 5.90 -6.03 -29.24
N VAL A 56 5.64 -5.54 -28.03
CA VAL A 56 6.01 -4.19 -27.58
C VAL A 56 7.43 -4.18 -27.05
N ALA A 57 7.78 -5.18 -26.24
CA ALA A 57 9.09 -5.30 -25.64
C ALA A 57 9.39 -6.77 -25.30
N ARG A 58 10.67 -7.07 -25.10
CA ARG A 58 11.08 -8.32 -24.46
C ARG A 58 11.50 -8.03 -23.04
N ARG A 59 10.98 -8.79 -22.10
CA ARG A 59 11.33 -8.65 -20.69
C ARG A 59 12.72 -9.24 -20.46
N SER A 60 13.64 -8.45 -19.89
CA SER A 60 15.02 -8.87 -19.58
C SER A 60 15.23 -9.27 -18.10
N GLY A 61 14.15 -9.38 -17.32
CA GLY A 61 14.15 -9.65 -15.87
C GLY A 61 12.77 -10.02 -15.32
N PRO A 62 12.51 -10.00 -14.00
CA PRO A 62 11.21 -10.37 -13.41
C PRO A 62 10.13 -9.28 -13.56
N THR A 63 10.51 -8.07 -13.95
CA THR A 63 9.61 -6.95 -14.24
C THR A 63 10.18 -6.14 -15.39
N ALA A 64 9.34 -5.74 -16.34
CA ALA A 64 9.69 -4.76 -17.37
C ALA A 64 9.03 -3.42 -17.08
N VAL A 65 9.76 -2.34 -17.30
CA VAL A 65 9.23 -0.98 -17.24
C VAL A 65 9.09 -0.47 -18.67
N LEU A 66 7.86 -0.12 -19.06
CA LEU A 66 7.56 0.48 -20.34
C LEU A 66 7.21 1.95 -20.14
N GLU A 67 7.79 2.82 -20.96
CA GLU A 67 7.43 4.23 -20.97
C GLU A 67 6.08 4.41 -21.67
N ALA A 68 5.12 5.03 -20.99
CA ALA A 68 3.76 5.18 -21.47
C ALA A 68 3.70 5.96 -22.79
N GLY A 69 4.57 6.95 -22.98
CA GLY A 69 4.68 7.70 -24.24
C GLY A 69 5.10 6.82 -25.43
N GLN A 70 6.04 5.89 -25.20
CA GLN A 70 6.46 4.93 -26.23
C GLN A 70 5.37 3.90 -26.51
N LEU A 71 4.69 3.41 -25.46
CA LEU A 71 3.57 2.49 -25.62
C LEU A 71 2.41 3.14 -26.39
N GLN A 72 2.09 4.40 -26.11
CA GLN A 72 1.03 5.13 -26.80
C GLN A 72 1.38 5.39 -28.28
N ALA A 73 2.65 5.67 -28.58
CA ALA A 73 3.12 5.81 -29.95
C ALA A 73 3.03 4.49 -30.73
N LEU A 74 3.44 3.38 -30.11
CA LEU A 74 3.35 2.05 -30.72
C LEU A 74 1.89 1.59 -30.91
N ALA A 75 1.04 1.82 -29.90
CA ALA A 75 -0.40 1.54 -29.99
C ALA A 75 -1.03 2.28 -31.18
N ARG A 76 -0.74 3.58 -31.35
CA ARG A 76 -1.22 4.38 -32.49
C ARG A 76 -0.73 3.83 -33.82
N GLN A 77 0.52 3.37 -33.87
CA GLN A 77 1.09 2.77 -35.08
C GLN A 77 0.41 1.44 -35.44
N SER A 78 -0.05 0.69 -34.44
CA SER A 78 -0.85 -0.53 -34.60
C SER A 78 -2.35 -0.27 -34.77
N GLY A 79 -2.77 0.99 -34.94
CA GLY A 79 -4.18 1.35 -35.11
C GLY A 79 -5.01 1.26 -33.83
N LEU A 80 -4.39 1.29 -32.65
CA LEU A 80 -5.07 1.33 -31.35
C LEU A 80 -4.98 2.74 -30.78
N GLN A 81 -6.07 3.23 -30.18
CA GLN A 81 -6.11 4.56 -29.57
C GLN A 81 -6.23 4.45 -28.05
N TRP A 82 -5.10 4.66 -27.36
CA TRP A 82 -5.05 4.78 -25.90
C TRP A 82 -4.96 6.25 -25.48
N SER A 83 -5.91 6.71 -24.65
CA SER A 83 -6.02 8.09 -24.18
C SER A 83 -5.22 8.39 -22.90
N ASN A 84 -4.66 7.36 -22.22
CA ASN A 84 -3.93 7.46 -20.95
C ASN A 84 -4.61 8.41 -19.92
N PRO A 85 -5.85 8.09 -19.47
CA PRO A 85 -6.63 8.97 -18.60
C PRO A 85 -5.98 9.21 -17.22
N SER A 86 -5.18 8.26 -16.75
CA SER A 86 -4.47 8.33 -15.47
C SER A 86 -3.12 9.05 -15.53
N GLY A 87 -2.71 9.55 -16.70
CA GLY A 87 -1.46 10.30 -16.86
C GLY A 87 -0.22 9.48 -16.52
N LEU A 88 -0.29 8.16 -16.69
CA LEU A 88 0.81 7.24 -16.37
C LEU A 88 2.03 7.60 -17.21
N ARG A 89 3.19 7.73 -16.56
CA ARG A 89 4.47 7.89 -17.26
C ARG A 89 5.12 6.56 -17.54
N ARG A 90 4.96 5.60 -16.63
CA ARG A 90 5.65 4.31 -16.65
C ARG A 90 4.66 3.19 -16.31
N ILE A 91 4.77 2.08 -16.99
CA ILE A 91 3.89 0.91 -16.87
C ILE A 91 4.78 -0.27 -16.49
N MET A 92 4.43 -0.95 -15.40
CA MET A 92 5.19 -2.07 -14.86
C MET A 92 4.50 -3.37 -15.27
N VAL A 93 5.21 -4.24 -15.99
CA VAL A 93 4.73 -5.56 -16.39
C VAL A 93 5.49 -6.61 -15.60
N ARG A 94 4.77 -7.42 -14.82
CA ARG A 94 5.36 -8.47 -13.98
C ARG A 94 5.33 -9.82 -14.70
N GLU A 95 6.26 -10.69 -14.33
CA GLU A 95 6.16 -12.12 -14.62
C GLU A 95 4.87 -12.74 -14.07
N GLY A 96 4.16 -13.43 -14.96
CA GLY A 96 3.09 -14.32 -14.57
C GLY A 96 3.68 -15.37 -13.67
N ALA A 97 3.32 -15.32 -12.39
CA ALA A 97 3.58 -16.43 -11.51
C ALA A 97 2.85 -17.62 -12.13
N VAL A 98 3.60 -18.49 -12.80
CA VAL A 98 3.15 -19.85 -13.06
C VAL A 98 2.61 -20.33 -11.73
N ALA A 99 1.29 -20.57 -11.65
CA ALA A 99 0.70 -21.23 -10.51
C ALA A 99 1.47 -22.53 -10.39
N ALA A 100 2.36 -22.59 -9.40
CA ALA A 100 3.30 -23.68 -9.23
C ALA A 100 2.46 -24.91 -8.97
N ASP A 101 2.30 -25.74 -9.99
CA ASP A 101 1.73 -27.06 -9.85
C ASP A 101 2.64 -27.81 -8.87
N SER A 102 2.09 -28.10 -7.71
CA SER A 102 2.81 -28.53 -6.53
C SER A 102 3.24 -29.97 -6.69
N LEU A 103 4.35 -30.22 -7.39
CA LEU A 103 5.03 -31.51 -7.35
C LEU A 103 6.54 -31.32 -7.22
N GLY A 104 6.98 -31.57 -5.99
CA GLY A 104 8.35 -31.65 -5.48
C GLY A 104 9.52 -31.63 -6.46
N ARG A 105 10.34 -30.59 -6.35
CA ARG A 105 11.78 -30.65 -6.59
C ARG A 105 12.50 -29.77 -5.55
N PRO A 106 13.56 -30.25 -4.88
CA PRO A 106 14.15 -29.54 -3.76
C PRO A 106 14.74 -28.20 -4.21
N ALA A 107 14.58 -27.21 -3.33
CA ALA A 107 15.03 -25.84 -3.51
C ALA A 107 16.51 -25.76 -3.89
N ALA A 108 16.78 -25.47 -5.16
CA ALA A 108 18.04 -24.85 -5.56
C ALA A 108 17.95 -23.38 -5.14
N SER A 109 18.78 -22.97 -4.19
CA SER A 109 18.89 -21.59 -3.73
C SER A 109 19.24 -20.69 -4.91
N VAL A 110 18.26 -19.97 -5.45
CA VAL A 110 18.51 -18.88 -6.39
C VAL A 110 18.98 -17.69 -5.56
N ALA A 111 20.29 -17.47 -5.63
CA ALA A 111 20.95 -16.29 -5.10
C ALA A 111 20.23 -15.02 -5.59
N ALA A 112 19.77 -14.20 -4.63
CA ALA A 112 19.24 -12.88 -4.87
C ALA A 112 20.28 -12.02 -5.62
N ARG A 113 19.93 -11.50 -6.80
CA ARG A 113 20.73 -10.44 -7.43
C ARG A 113 20.41 -9.11 -6.73
N PRO A 114 21.43 -8.36 -6.28
CA PRO A 114 21.27 -7.08 -5.57
C PRO A 114 20.95 -5.97 -6.57
N GLY A 115 19.99 -5.08 -6.28
CA GLY A 115 19.88 -3.85 -7.09
C GLY A 115 18.65 -2.98 -6.93
N ALA A 116 17.49 -3.52 -6.55
CA ALA A 116 16.38 -2.66 -6.17
C ALA A 116 16.56 -2.29 -4.70
N THR A 117 16.97 -1.06 -4.42
CA THR A 117 17.03 -0.50 -3.07
C THR A 117 15.75 0.29 -2.80
N ALA A 118 15.14 0.08 -1.64
CA ALA A 118 14.01 0.86 -1.16
C ALA A 118 14.46 1.64 0.08
N GLU A 119 14.07 2.91 0.17
CA GLU A 119 14.21 3.68 1.40
C GLU A 119 13.15 3.19 2.38
N VAL A 120 13.61 2.64 3.49
CA VAL A 120 12.74 2.10 4.53
C VAL A 120 13.18 2.67 5.86
N LEU A 121 12.19 2.97 6.67
CA LEU A 121 12.39 3.38 8.03
C LEU A 121 12.93 2.19 8.84
N THR A 122 14.01 2.39 9.57
CA THR A 122 14.65 1.34 10.40
C THR A 122 14.83 1.84 11.82
N TYR A 123 14.90 0.91 12.78
CA TYR A 123 15.13 1.27 14.17
C TYR A 123 16.60 1.56 14.45
N ALA A 124 16.91 2.73 15.01
CA ALA A 124 18.28 3.13 15.37
C ALA A 124 18.82 2.31 16.56
N ARG A 125 17.95 1.91 17.49
CA ARG A 125 18.26 1.07 18.65
C ARG A 125 17.29 -0.09 18.79
N SER A 126 17.63 -1.05 19.64
CA SER A 126 16.71 -2.12 20.02
C SER A 126 15.66 -1.59 21.00
N LEU A 127 14.39 -1.92 20.77
CA LEU A 127 13.25 -1.55 21.61
C LEU A 127 12.64 -2.79 22.25
N ALA A 128 12.30 -2.74 23.54
CA ALA A 128 11.57 -3.81 24.21
C ALA A 128 10.07 -3.74 23.88
N ALA A 129 9.35 -4.82 24.16
CA ALA A 129 7.89 -4.80 24.04
C ALA A 129 7.30 -3.81 25.07
N GLY A 130 6.45 -2.90 24.60
CA GLY A 130 5.85 -1.82 25.39
C GLY A 130 6.58 -0.48 25.30
N ASP A 131 7.81 -0.44 24.79
CA ASP A 131 8.57 0.81 24.66
C ASP A 131 7.93 1.74 23.62
N VAL A 132 7.86 3.03 23.93
CA VAL A 132 7.34 4.08 23.05
C VAL A 132 8.43 4.54 22.10
N VAL A 133 8.15 4.50 20.79
CA VAL A 133 9.06 4.94 19.73
C VAL A 133 9.22 6.46 19.79
N GLN A 134 10.46 6.89 19.98
CA GLN A 134 10.84 8.30 19.95
C GLN A 134 11.33 8.72 18.55
N PRO A 135 11.36 10.02 18.24
CA PRO A 135 11.90 10.53 16.97
C PRO A 135 13.33 10.05 16.67
N GLU A 136 14.17 9.96 17.70
CA GLU A 136 15.57 9.51 17.58
C GLU A 136 15.72 8.00 17.32
N ASP A 137 14.67 7.22 17.56
CA ASP A 137 14.68 5.76 17.41
C ASP A 137 14.49 5.31 15.96
N VAL A 138 14.24 6.27 15.08
CA VAL A 138 13.71 6.03 13.74
C VAL A 138 14.63 6.72 12.74
N ILE A 139 15.25 5.94 11.86
CA ILE A 139 16.17 6.45 10.83
C ILE A 139 15.82 5.91 9.45
N TRP A 140 15.97 6.75 8.45
CA TRP A 140 15.86 6.33 7.05
C TRP A 140 17.10 5.54 6.66
N SER A 141 16.90 4.29 6.23
CA SER A 141 17.97 3.43 5.73
C SER A 141 17.58 2.84 4.39
N THR A 142 18.55 2.85 3.48
CA THR A 142 18.42 2.22 2.17
C THR A 142 18.65 0.71 2.34
N VAL A 143 17.57 -0.08 2.23
CA VAL A 143 17.64 -1.55 2.31
C VAL A 143 17.28 -2.17 0.97
N GLN A 144 17.68 -3.42 0.74
CA GLN A 144 17.26 -4.13 -0.47
C GLN A 144 15.74 -4.31 -0.48
N SER A 145 15.11 -4.14 -1.64
CA SER A 145 13.65 -4.12 -1.79
C SER A 145 12.97 -5.40 -1.31
N HIS A 146 13.66 -6.54 -1.37
CA HIS A 146 13.16 -7.82 -0.83
C HIS A 146 13.15 -7.86 0.71
N MET A 147 13.93 -7.00 1.37
CA MET A 147 13.95 -6.81 2.82
C MET A 147 12.96 -5.74 3.29
N ALA A 148 12.37 -4.96 2.37
CA ALA A 148 11.36 -3.96 2.69
C ALA A 148 10.05 -4.67 3.07
N PRO A 149 9.53 -4.50 4.31
CA PRO A 149 8.26 -5.09 4.69
C PRO A 149 7.12 -4.55 3.83
N ALA A 150 6.22 -5.42 3.39
CA ALA A 150 4.94 -4.99 2.84
C ALA A 150 4.20 -4.14 3.90
N GLY A 151 3.90 -2.88 3.55
CA GLY A 151 3.27 -1.92 4.45
C GLY A 151 4.23 -1.16 5.39
N ALA A 152 5.50 -0.98 4.99
CA ALA A 152 6.41 -0.08 5.69
C ALA A 152 5.85 1.37 5.72
N PRO A 153 5.85 2.04 6.89
CA PRO A 153 5.44 3.45 6.99
C PRO A 153 6.25 4.32 6.02
N GLN A 154 5.54 5.18 5.30
CA GLN A 154 6.15 6.14 4.38
C GLN A 154 6.58 7.44 5.09
N ASP A 155 6.28 7.55 6.38
CA ASP A 155 6.54 8.74 7.18
C ASP A 155 6.93 8.34 8.61
N ALA A 156 7.86 9.08 9.21
CA ALA A 156 8.31 8.86 10.58
C ALA A 156 7.24 9.28 11.58
N ASP A 157 6.46 10.33 11.27
CA ASP A 157 5.41 10.87 12.14
C ASP A 157 4.28 9.86 12.41
N GLN A 158 4.10 8.87 11.53
CA GLN A 158 3.12 7.79 11.70
C GLN A 158 3.55 6.74 12.74
N VAL A 159 4.83 6.73 13.09
CA VAL A 159 5.47 5.72 13.94
C VAL A 159 5.80 6.29 15.31
N ILE A 160 6.20 7.56 15.34
CA ILE A 160 6.54 8.28 16.57
C ILE A 160 5.33 8.30 17.51
N GLY A 161 5.57 8.00 18.79
CA GLY A 161 4.53 7.96 19.82
C GLY A 161 3.74 6.64 19.87
N LEU A 162 3.96 5.71 18.94
CA LEU A 162 3.47 4.33 19.06
C LEU A 162 4.39 3.50 19.95
N SER A 163 3.84 2.43 20.53
CA SER A 163 4.59 1.44 21.30
C SER A 163 4.89 0.17 20.51
N ALA A 164 6.03 -0.44 20.79
CA ALA A 164 6.42 -1.72 20.22
C ALA A 164 5.56 -2.87 20.77
N ARG A 165 4.90 -3.65 19.90
CA ARG A 165 4.14 -4.86 20.31
C ARG A 165 5.03 -6.01 20.75
N ARG A 166 6.27 -6.04 20.25
CA ARG A 166 7.27 -7.09 20.49
C ARG A 166 8.65 -6.46 20.62
N ALA A 167 9.64 -7.25 21.06
CA ALA A 167 11.02 -6.81 21.02
C ALA A 167 11.48 -6.58 19.57
N LEU A 168 11.96 -5.38 19.28
CA LEU A 168 12.46 -4.94 17.99
C LEU A 168 13.96 -4.72 18.08
N ARG A 169 14.69 -5.08 17.02
CA ARG A 169 16.15 -4.95 16.99
C ARG A 169 16.58 -3.71 16.22
N ALA A 170 17.70 -3.14 16.64
CA ALA A 170 18.41 -2.13 15.86
C ALA A 170 18.68 -2.62 14.43
N GLY A 171 18.49 -1.76 13.44
CA GLY A 171 18.62 -2.05 12.02
C GLY A 171 17.46 -2.84 11.40
N ALA A 172 16.48 -3.30 12.20
CA ALA A 172 15.30 -3.93 11.65
C ALA A 172 14.39 -2.88 10.98
N PRO A 173 13.74 -3.22 9.85
CA PRO A 173 12.80 -2.32 9.21
C PRO A 173 11.53 -2.16 10.06
N VAL A 174 11.04 -0.93 10.13
CA VAL A 174 9.79 -0.57 10.80
C VAL A 174 8.62 -1.12 9.98
N ALA A 175 7.70 -1.78 10.67
CA ALA A 175 6.47 -2.27 10.08
C ALA A 175 5.28 -1.91 10.98
N SER A 176 4.20 -1.41 10.39
CA SER A 176 3.02 -0.95 11.14
C SER A 176 2.37 -2.05 11.98
N ARG A 177 2.51 -3.33 11.57
CA ARG A 177 2.03 -4.50 12.31
C ARG A 177 2.71 -4.71 13.66
N ASP A 178 3.92 -4.18 13.83
CA ASP A 178 4.73 -4.36 15.03
C ASP A 178 4.55 -3.21 16.03
N LEU A 179 3.70 -2.23 15.69
CA LEU A 179 3.40 -1.04 16.49
C LEU A 179 1.94 -1.08 17.00
N ALA A 180 1.71 -0.47 18.15
CA ALA A 180 0.39 -0.31 18.77
C ALA A 180 0.33 0.99 19.57
N SER A 181 -0.88 1.48 19.87
CA SER A 181 -1.03 2.58 20.82
C SER A 181 -0.36 2.25 22.16
N PRO A 182 0.39 3.19 22.76
CA PRO A 182 1.12 2.95 23.99
C PRO A 182 0.17 2.60 25.14
N GLN A 183 0.49 1.51 25.85
CA GLN A 183 -0.20 1.17 27.08
C GLN A 183 0.20 2.17 28.15
N VAL A 184 -0.72 3.04 28.56
CA VAL A 184 -0.47 4.10 29.54
C VAL A 184 -0.96 3.74 30.94
N ILE A 185 -1.90 2.80 31.05
CA ILE A 185 -2.45 2.33 32.33
C ILE A 185 -2.38 0.80 32.38
N ALA A 186 -1.81 0.26 33.44
CA ALA A 186 -1.80 -1.17 33.71
C ALA A 186 -2.97 -1.59 34.61
N ARG A 187 -3.34 -2.87 34.57
CA ARG A 187 -4.28 -3.46 35.52
C ARG A 187 -3.74 -3.30 36.93
N ASN A 188 -4.63 -2.98 37.86
CA ASN A 188 -4.39 -2.73 39.27
C ASN A 188 -3.61 -1.45 39.58
N ASP A 189 -3.33 -0.62 38.57
CA ASP A 189 -2.62 0.64 38.73
C ASP A 189 -3.50 1.70 39.39
N MET A 190 -2.89 2.61 40.15
CA MET A 190 -3.58 3.71 40.83
C MET A 190 -3.61 4.92 39.91
N VAL A 191 -4.81 5.33 39.51
CA VAL A 191 -5.03 6.35 38.49
C VAL A 191 -5.94 7.46 39.00
N GLN A 192 -5.67 8.67 38.56
CA GLN A 192 -6.49 9.84 38.83
C GLN A 192 -7.49 10.01 37.69
N VAL A 193 -8.77 9.96 38.03
CA VAL A 193 -9.90 10.14 37.13
C VAL A 193 -10.42 11.56 37.25
N GLU A 194 -10.33 12.31 36.17
CA GLU A 194 -10.98 13.61 36.04
C GLU A 194 -12.36 13.44 35.39
N PHE A 195 -13.39 13.96 36.03
CA PHE A 195 -14.75 13.96 35.50
C PHE A 195 -15.17 15.42 35.30
N ALA A 196 -15.42 15.80 34.06
CA ALA A 196 -15.83 17.14 33.69
C ALA A 196 -17.23 17.14 33.07
N VAL A 197 -18.19 17.80 33.73
CA VAL A 197 -19.57 18.00 33.22
C VAL A 197 -20.04 19.41 33.56
N ALA A 198 -20.57 20.13 32.58
CA ALA A 198 -21.23 21.43 32.75
C ALA A 198 -20.41 22.47 33.55
N GLY A 199 -19.08 22.50 33.37
CA GLY A 199 -18.18 23.43 34.05
C GLY A 199 -17.71 23.00 35.44
N VAL A 200 -18.05 21.79 35.90
CA VAL A 200 -17.57 21.21 37.15
C VAL A 200 -16.53 20.14 36.84
N ASN A 201 -15.33 20.29 37.40
CA ASN A 201 -14.26 19.29 37.33
C ASN A 201 -14.14 18.59 38.69
N LEU A 202 -14.31 17.27 38.69
CA LEU A 202 -14.13 16.43 39.87
C LEU A 202 -12.93 15.53 39.64
N THR A 203 -12.05 15.46 40.63
CA THR A 203 -10.87 14.59 40.58
C THR A 203 -11.03 13.49 41.61
N VAL A 204 -11.04 12.25 41.15
CA VAL A 204 -11.23 11.05 41.98
C VAL A 204 -10.05 10.13 41.76
N THR A 205 -9.56 9.50 42.82
CA THR A 205 -8.54 8.45 42.68
C THR A 205 -9.21 7.09 42.62
N GLY A 206 -8.76 6.24 41.72
CA GLY A 206 -9.28 4.88 41.59
C GLY A 206 -8.23 3.90 41.10
N ARG A 207 -8.57 2.62 41.15
CA ARG A 207 -7.70 1.53 40.73
C ARG A 207 -8.19 0.97 39.40
N ALA A 208 -7.33 0.95 38.39
CA ALA A 208 -7.66 0.36 37.08
C ALA A 208 -7.90 -1.14 37.21
N THR A 209 -8.96 -1.66 36.60
CA THR A 209 -9.28 -3.10 36.64
C THR A 209 -8.76 -3.86 35.41
N ARG A 210 -8.42 -3.14 34.34
CA ARG A 210 -7.89 -3.65 33.06
C ARG A 210 -6.72 -2.78 32.59
N ASN A 211 -5.91 -3.32 31.68
CA ASN A 211 -4.93 -2.53 30.93
C ASN A 211 -5.64 -1.61 29.93
N ALA A 212 -5.10 -0.41 29.74
CA ALA A 212 -5.62 0.59 28.81
C ALA A 212 -4.49 1.22 27.98
N ALA A 213 -4.66 1.23 26.66
CA ALA A 213 -3.87 2.08 25.79
C ALA A 213 -4.38 3.53 25.79
N LEU A 214 -3.55 4.47 25.32
CA LEU A 214 -3.93 5.86 25.13
C LEU A 214 -5.22 5.95 24.27
N GLY A 215 -6.25 6.61 24.78
CA GLY A 215 -7.57 6.74 24.14
C GLY A 215 -8.51 5.53 24.32
N GLU A 216 -8.09 4.47 25.01
CA GLU A 216 -8.91 3.29 25.30
C GLU A 216 -9.74 3.49 26.57
N ALA A 217 -10.99 3.00 26.57
CA ALA A 217 -11.84 2.98 27.75
C ALA A 217 -11.42 1.83 28.69
N THR A 218 -11.36 2.10 29.98
CA THR A 218 -11.03 1.11 31.01
C THR A 218 -11.84 1.34 32.28
N PRO A 219 -12.41 0.28 32.87
CA PRO A 219 -13.13 0.38 34.14
C PRO A 219 -12.17 0.62 35.30
N ILE A 220 -12.44 1.65 36.08
CA ILE A 220 -11.65 2.06 37.24
C ILE A 220 -12.51 1.95 38.50
N LEU A 221 -12.04 1.20 39.49
CA LEU A 221 -12.68 1.07 40.79
C LEU A 221 -12.32 2.27 41.67
N ASN A 222 -13.29 3.09 42.04
CA ASN A 222 -13.07 4.15 43.03
C ASN A 222 -12.81 3.51 44.41
N VAL A 223 -11.62 3.77 44.95
CA VAL A 223 -11.19 3.19 46.24
C VAL A 223 -11.93 3.77 47.45
N GLN A 224 -12.54 4.95 47.33
CA GLN A 224 -13.31 5.60 48.41
C GLN A 224 -14.76 5.14 48.43
N SER A 225 -15.40 4.98 47.27
CA SER A 225 -16.84 4.63 47.18
C SER A 225 -17.12 3.18 46.80
N GLY A 226 -16.11 2.42 46.37
CA GLY A 226 -16.26 1.05 45.89
C GLY A 226 -17.00 0.92 44.54
N ARG A 227 -17.35 2.04 43.89
CA ARG A 227 -18.05 2.04 42.59
C ARG A 227 -17.07 1.99 41.43
N THR A 228 -17.44 1.26 40.37
CA THR A 228 -16.69 1.24 39.11
C THR A 228 -17.10 2.41 38.22
N ILE A 229 -16.12 3.09 37.64
CA ILE A 229 -16.27 4.24 36.75
C ILE A 229 -15.64 3.89 35.41
N ASP A 230 -16.40 4.07 34.32
CA ASP A 230 -15.85 3.97 32.97
C ASP A 230 -15.13 5.27 32.60
N ALA A 231 -13.82 5.17 32.39
CA ALA A 231 -12.98 6.30 32.01
C ALA A 231 -12.10 5.94 30.80
N VAL A 232 -11.65 6.95 30.08
CA VAL A 232 -10.74 6.83 28.95
C VAL A 232 -9.34 7.26 29.38
N ALA A 233 -8.34 6.45 29.07
CA ALA A 233 -6.96 6.75 29.42
C ALA A 233 -6.41 7.88 28.56
N VAL A 234 -5.91 8.95 29.18
CA VAL A 234 -5.35 10.12 28.49
C VAL A 234 -3.85 10.26 28.70
N GLY A 235 -3.29 9.54 29.66
CA GLY A 235 -1.85 9.50 29.89
C GLY A 235 -1.49 8.58 31.07
N PRO A 236 -0.20 8.50 31.42
CA PRO A 236 0.27 7.69 32.53
C PRO A 236 -0.42 8.12 33.83
N GLY A 237 -1.10 7.20 34.49
CA GLY A 237 -1.81 7.48 35.74
C GLY A 237 -3.01 8.44 35.63
N ARG A 238 -3.42 8.85 34.42
CA ARG A 238 -4.48 9.85 34.18
C ARG A 238 -5.57 9.29 33.27
N ALA A 239 -6.83 9.43 33.71
CA ALA A 239 -8.01 9.04 32.94
C ALA A 239 -9.10 10.09 33.03
N VAL A 240 -9.97 10.16 32.02
CA VAL A 240 -11.10 11.10 31.96
C VAL A 240 -12.41 10.34 31.84
N ALA A 241 -13.43 10.71 32.61
CA ALA A 241 -14.75 10.09 32.59
C ALA A 241 -15.85 11.09 32.15
N GLY A 242 -16.99 10.57 31.68
CA GLY A 242 -18.14 11.38 31.25
C GLY A 242 -18.10 11.85 29.79
N PRO A 243 -18.77 12.96 29.43
CA PRO A 243 -18.81 13.48 28.05
C PRO A 243 -17.42 13.81 27.49
N ALA A 244 -16.51 14.25 28.36
CA ALA A 244 -15.12 14.49 28.00
C ALA A 244 -14.38 13.20 27.57
N ALA A 245 -14.79 12.03 28.07
CA ALA A 245 -14.26 10.73 27.66
C ALA A 245 -14.66 10.37 26.22
N VAL A 246 -15.87 10.77 25.79
CA VAL A 246 -16.33 10.59 24.40
C VAL A 246 -15.49 11.44 23.44
N ALA A 247 -15.14 12.67 23.84
CA ALA A 247 -14.27 13.54 23.06
C ALA A 247 -12.82 13.01 22.98
N ALA A 248 -12.28 12.48 24.09
CA ALA A 248 -10.96 11.86 24.12
C ALA A 248 -10.88 10.60 23.24
N ARG A 249 -11.97 9.83 23.14
CA ARG A 249 -12.07 8.69 22.22
C ARG A 249 -12.09 9.12 20.75
N ALA A 250 -12.71 10.26 20.44
CA ALA A 250 -12.76 10.80 19.09
C ALA A 250 -11.43 11.42 18.63
N HIS A 251 -10.63 11.99 19.57
CA HIS A 251 -9.39 12.70 19.26
C HIS A 251 -8.26 12.37 20.27
N PRO A 252 -7.67 11.16 20.20
CA PRO A 252 -6.70 10.69 21.19
C PRO A 252 -5.39 11.50 21.24
N THR A 253 -5.00 12.13 20.13
CA THR A 253 -3.75 12.92 20.03
C THR A 253 -3.85 14.31 20.66
N GLN A 254 -5.05 14.87 20.78
CA GLN A 254 -5.24 16.24 21.28
C GLN A 254 -5.16 16.34 22.81
N PHE A 255 -5.44 15.25 23.52
CA PHE A 255 -5.44 15.19 24.99
C PHE A 255 -4.10 14.74 25.59
N ALA A 256 -3.18 14.21 24.78
CA ALA A 256 -1.85 13.80 25.25
C ALA A 256 -0.93 15.00 25.57
N ALA A 257 -1.26 16.20 25.08
CA ALA A 257 -0.40 17.39 25.12
C ALA A 257 -0.71 18.37 26.28
N ARG A 258 -1.43 17.96 27.32
CA ARG A 258 -1.73 18.80 28.50
C ARG A 258 -1.44 18.13 29.84
#